data_AF-A0AA41RZV6-F1
#
_entry.id   AF-A0AA41RZV6-F1
#
_cell.length_a   1.000
_cell.length_b   1.000
_cell.length_c   1.000
_cell.angle_alpha   90.00
_cell.angle_beta   90.00
_cell.angle_gamma   90.00
#
_symmetry.space_group_name_H-M   'P 1'
#
loop_
_entity.id
_entity.type
_entity.pdbx_description
1 polymer ?
#
loop_
_entity_poly.entity_id
_entity_poly.type
_entity_poly.pdbx_seq_one_letter_code
_entity_poly.pdbx_strand_id
1 'polypeptide(L)'
;INLSYCSVTDVGLLALASISCLQVVTMLHVEGLTANGLVAAMVSCRGLRKMKLHQSFQSSLSQPFMEHIESRGCSFQWRDKPFQ
;
A
#
# COMPACT_ATOMS: atom_id res chain seq x y z
N ILE A 1 3.87 -10.00 0.89
CA ILE A 1 2.87 -10.41 -0.12
C ILE A 1 3.00 -9.55 -1.37
N ASN A 2 2.74 -10.12 -2.55
CA ASN A 2 2.69 -9.40 -3.81
C ASN A 2 1.26 -9.53 -4.37
N LEU A 3 0.60 -8.40 -4.60
CA LEU A 3 -0.75 -8.29 -5.14
C LEU A 3 -0.73 -7.59 -6.51
N SER A 4 0.42 -7.57 -7.17
CA SER A 4 0.51 -6.93 -8.48
C SER A 4 -0.33 -7.70 -9.49
N TYR A 5 -1.01 -6.99 -10.39
CA TYR A 5 -1.92 -7.59 -11.38
C TYR A 5 -3.07 -8.39 -10.76
N CYS A 6 -3.48 -8.03 -9.54
CA CYS A 6 -4.65 -8.62 -8.88
C CYS A 6 -5.78 -7.60 -8.80
N SER A 7 -7.02 -8.08 -8.86
CA SER A 7 -8.18 -7.31 -8.42
C SER A 7 -8.36 -7.53 -6.92
N VAL A 8 -8.24 -6.46 -6.12
CA VAL A 8 -8.44 -6.54 -4.67
C VAL A 8 -9.34 -5.38 -4.24
N THR A 9 -10.28 -5.67 -3.34
CA THR A 9 -11.17 -4.64 -2.80
C THR A 9 -10.54 -4.00 -1.57
N ASP A 10 -11.04 -2.82 -1.19
CA ASP A 10 -10.65 -2.13 0.04
C ASP A 10 -10.78 -3.04 1.28
N VAL A 11 -11.87 -3.81 1.36
CA VAL A 11 -12.13 -4.76 2.45
C VAL A 11 -11.09 -5.89 2.46
N GLY A 12 -10.76 -6.44 1.28
CA GLY A 12 -9.74 -7.49 1.16
C GLY A 12 -8.36 -7.00 1.59
N LEU A 13 -7.97 -5.79 1.18
CA LEU A 13 -6.69 -5.21 1.59
C LEU A 13 -6.66 -4.89 3.08
N LEU A 14 -7.77 -4.40 3.66
CA LEU A 14 -7.88 -4.14 5.09
C LEU A 14 -7.77 -5.44 5.91
N ALA A 15 -8.38 -6.53 5.44
CA ALA A 15 -8.23 -7.84 6.05
C ALA A 15 -6.76 -8.29 6.05
N LEU A 16 -6.03 -8.10 4.95
CA LEU A 16 -4.58 -8.38 4.91
C LEU A 16 -3.79 -7.48 5.85
N ALA A 17 -4.16 -6.20 5.98
CA ALA A 17 -3.50 -5.26 6.89
C ALA A 17 -3.65 -5.64 8.38
N SER A 18 -4.65 -6.46 8.73
CA SER A 18 -4.83 -6.99 10.09
C SER A 18 -3.81 -8.08 10.46
N ILE A 19 -3.08 -8.62 9.49
CA ILE A 19 -2.09 -9.68 9.70
C ILE A 19 -0.83 -9.07 10.31
N SER A 20 -0.60 -9.34 11.60
CA SER A 20 0.48 -8.72 12.39
C SER A 20 1.90 -9.00 11.87
N CYS A 21 2.11 -10.15 11.22
CA CYS A 21 3.40 -10.54 10.64
C CYS A 21 3.61 -10.02 9.21
N LEU A 22 2.65 -9.30 8.62
CA LEU A 22 2.78 -8.76 7.28
C LEU A 22 3.72 -7.53 7.26
N GLN A 23 4.92 -7.72 6.73
CA GLN A 23 5.95 -6.65 6.72
C GLN A 23 6.15 -5.99 5.36
N VAL A 24 5.91 -6.72 4.27
CA VAL A 24 6.18 -6.22 2.91
C VAL A 24 4.96 -6.44 2.04
N VAL A 25 4.48 -5.37 1.41
CA VAL A 25 3.40 -5.41 0.43
C VAL A 25 3.90 -4.81 -0.88
N THR A 26 3.62 -5.47 -1.99
CA THR A 26 3.86 -4.96 -3.35
C THR A 26 2.54 -4.90 -4.09
N MET A 27 2.18 -3.73 -4.59
CA MET A 27 0.94 -3.43 -5.30
C MET A 27 1.26 -2.59 -6.52
N LEU A 28 1.49 -3.27 -7.65
CA LEU A 28 1.65 -2.65 -8.97
C LEU A 28 0.47 -3.08 -9.83
N HIS A 29 -0.18 -2.13 -10.51
CA HIS A 29 -1.32 -2.45 -11.39
C HIS A 29 -2.41 -3.26 -10.68
N VAL A 30 -2.96 -2.67 -9.62
CA VAL A 30 -4.03 -3.29 -8.83
C VAL A 30 -5.34 -2.61 -9.18
N GLU A 31 -6.38 -3.40 -9.37
CA GLU A 31 -7.73 -2.91 -9.65
C GLU A 31 -8.65 -3.11 -8.43
N GLY A 32 -9.72 -2.31 -8.33
CA GLY A 32 -10.74 -2.44 -7.28
C GLY A 32 -10.41 -1.74 -5.96
N LEU A 33 -9.26 -1.07 -5.87
CA LEU A 33 -8.87 -0.25 -4.71
C LEU A 33 -9.24 1.21 -4.89
N THR A 34 -9.77 1.81 -3.83
CA THR A 34 -9.90 3.26 -3.72
C THR A 34 -8.70 3.87 -2.99
N ALA A 35 -8.47 5.17 -3.18
CA ALA A 35 -7.45 5.90 -2.43
C ALA A 35 -7.70 5.82 -0.90
N ASN A 36 -8.98 5.89 -0.49
CA ASN A 36 -9.37 5.79 0.93
C ASN A 36 -9.11 4.39 1.49
N GLY A 37 -9.43 3.33 0.74
CA GLY A 37 -9.14 1.96 1.15
C GLY A 37 -7.64 1.70 1.31
N LEU A 38 -6.83 2.21 0.40
CA LEU A 38 -5.37 2.15 0.50
C LEU A 38 -4.87 2.86 1.77
N VAL A 39 -5.34 4.07 2.03
CA VAL A 39 -5.00 4.84 3.25
C VAL A 39 -5.41 4.09 4.52
N ALA A 40 -6.64 3.58 4.58
CA ALA A 40 -7.14 2.81 5.71
C ALA A 40 -6.25 1.60 5.99
N ALA A 41 -5.88 0.83 4.96
CA ALA A 41 -4.99 -0.31 5.10
C ALA A 41 -3.59 0.06 5.62
N MET A 42 -3.00 1.16 5.13
CA MET A 42 -1.70 1.65 5.61
C MET A 42 -1.73 2.01 7.09
N VAL A 43 -2.81 2.67 7.53
CA VAL A 43 -2.99 3.03 8.95
C VAL A 43 -3.16 1.78 9.81
N SER A 44 -3.94 0.79 9.36
CA SER A 44 -4.21 -0.44 10.10
C SER A 44 -3.00 -1.38 10.21
N CYS A 45 -2.09 -1.39 9.24
CA CYS A 45 -0.99 -2.35 9.19
C CYS A 45 0.16 -1.99 10.14
N ARG A 46 0.13 -2.49 11.39
CA ARG A 46 1.17 -2.20 12.41
C ARG A 46 2.54 -2.84 12.13
N GLY A 47 2.56 -3.97 11.42
CA GLY A 47 3.79 -4.71 11.09
C GLY A 47 4.49 -4.24 9.82
N LEU A 48 3.91 -3.31 9.06
CA LEU A 48 4.40 -2.96 7.74
C LEU A 48 5.75 -2.22 7.81
N ARG A 49 6.74 -2.74 7.09
CA ARG A 49 8.10 -2.19 6.99
C ARG A 49 8.41 -1.64 5.60
N LYS A 50 7.72 -2.13 4.58
CA LYS A 50 7.98 -1.76 3.19
C LYS A 50 6.73 -1.85 2.34
N MET A 51 6.46 -0.79 1.60
CA MET A 51 5.37 -0.75 0.64
C MET A 51 5.91 -0.38 -0.74
N LYS A 52 5.74 -1.29 -1.71
CA LYS A 52 6.07 -1.02 -3.11
C LYS A 52 4.78 -0.70 -3.85
N LEU A 53 4.66 0.53 -4.34
CA LEU A 53 3.44 1.05 -4.96
C LEU A 53 3.76 1.59 -6.35
N HIS A 54 2.75 1.57 -7.22
CA HIS A 54 2.84 2.28 -8.49
C HIS A 54 2.92 3.81 -8.27
N GLN A 55 3.66 4.53 -9.11
CA GLN A 55 3.90 5.97 -8.94
C GLN A 55 2.61 6.82 -8.98
N SER A 56 1.55 6.31 -9.61
CA SER A 56 0.21 6.94 -9.60
C SER A 56 -0.38 7.14 -8.19
N PHE A 57 0.03 6.34 -7.22
CA PHE A 57 -0.41 6.51 -5.83
C PHE A 57 0.38 7.60 -5.10
N GLN A 58 1.57 7.97 -5.57
CA GLN A 58 2.41 8.96 -4.91
C GLN A 58 1.75 10.34 -4.87
N SER A 59 1.11 10.74 -5.97
CA SER A 59 0.36 12.00 -6.05
C SER A 59 -0.96 11.98 -5.28
N SER A 60 -1.47 10.79 -4.93
CA SER A 60 -2.72 10.62 -4.18
C SER A 60 -2.51 10.74 -2.67
N LEU A 61 -1.27 10.67 -2.19
CA LEU A 61 -0.94 10.75 -0.77
C LEU A 61 -0.29 12.11 -0.45
N SER A 62 -0.71 12.71 0.66
CA SER A 62 -0.05 13.93 1.14
C SER A 62 1.30 13.61 1.78
N GLN A 63 2.24 14.55 1.67
CA GLN A 63 3.56 14.39 2.29
C GLN A 63 3.51 14.15 3.81
N PRO A 64 2.72 14.89 4.61
CA PRO A 64 2.62 14.63 6.05
C PRO A 64 2.08 13.23 6.37
N PHE A 65 1.20 12.70 5.52
CA PHE A 65 0.69 11.35 5.68
C PHE A 65 1.78 10.31 5.41
N MET A 66 2.56 10.48 4.34
CA MET A 66 3.68 9.59 4.04
C MET A 66 4.70 9.60 5.19
N GLU A 67 5.08 10.78 5.68
CA GLU A 67 5.99 10.94 6.82
C GLU A 67 5.46 10.26 8.10
N HIS A 68 4.16 10.36 8.37
CA HIS A 68 3.53 9.65 9.50
C HIS A 68 3.69 8.13 9.37
N ILE A 69 3.43 7.57 8.18
CA ILE A 69 3.59 6.13 7.95
C ILE A 69 5.07 5.72 8.02
N GLU A 70 5.99 6.54 7.51
CA GLU A 70 7.43 6.26 7.56
C GLU A 70 7.98 6.33 8.98
N SER A 71 7.47 7.22 9.83
CA SER A 71 7.84 7.30 11.26
C SER A 71 7.56 6.01 12.04
N ARG A 72 6.65 5.16 11.55
CA ARG A 72 6.36 3.82 12.09
C ARG A 72 7.39 2.76 11.66
N GLY A 73 8.40 3.16 10.89
CA GLY A 73 9.41 2.28 10.30
C GLY A 73 8.96 1.60 9.01
N CYS A 74 7.98 2.17 8.31
CA CYS A 74 7.65 1.77 6.95
C CYS A 74 8.48 2.56 5.94
N SER A 75 8.76 1.99 4.78
CA SER A 75 9.46 2.66 3.67
C SER A 75 8.64 2.56 2.40
N PHE A 76 8.41 3.68 1.72
CA PHE A 76 7.75 3.69 0.42
C PHE A 76 8.76 3.46 -0.71
N GLN A 77 8.40 2.60 -1.66
CA GLN A 77 9.12 2.43 -2.92
C GLN A 77 8.16 2.62 -4.07
N TRP A 78 8.28 3.76 -4.71
CA TRP A 78 7.50 4.09 -5.91
C TRP A 78 8.10 3.40 -7.13
N ARG A 79 7.24 2.83 -7.97
CA ARG A 79 7.63 2.16 -9.21
C ARG A 79 6.79 2.70 -10.35
N ASP A 80 7.48 3.05 -11.41
CA ASP A 80 6.90 3.34 -12.71
C ASP A 80 7.22 2.17 -13.63
N LYS A 81 6.51 1.06 -13.44
CA LYS A 81 6.62 -0.10 -14.34
C LYS A 81 5.41 -0.02 -15.27
N PRO A 82 5.60 -0.10 -16.60
CA PRO A 82 4.47 -0.14 -17.51
C PRO A 82 3.68 -1.44 -17.33
N PHE A 83 2.36 -1.33 -17.49
CA PHE A 83 1.48 -2.50 -17.65
C PHE A 83 1.80 -3.15 -18.99
N GLN A 84 2.18 -4.42 -19.00
CA GLN A 84 2.45 -5.21 -20.22
C GLN A 84 1.34 -6.21 -20.45
#